data_AF-A0A955FFH5-F1
#
_entry.id   AF-A0A955FFH5-F1
#
_cell.length_a   1.000
_cell.length_b   1.000
_cell.length_c   1.000
_cell.angle_alpha   90.00
_cell.angle_beta   90.00
_cell.angle_gamma   90.00
#
_symmetry.space_group_name_H-M   'P 1'
#
loop_
_entity.id
_entity.type
_entity.pdbx_description
1 polymer ?
#
loop_
_entity_poly.entity_id
_entity_poly.type
_entity_poly.pdbx_seq_one_letter_code
_entity_poly.pdbx_strand_id
1 'polypeptide(L)'
;AKHLFYVNKPEIIGGEAFTADCPTGGEKTIVLGCYQSKDRGIFLYKVEDQRLDGVVQVTAAHEMLHAAYDRLSDEERSRVDSMLESFYKTGLSDQRVKDTIAAYKDSEPSEIDNEMHSIFGTEVANLPKELETYYTQYFKNRQAVVQFATDYQAEFTSRQNQVETYDAQLKALKQTIDANEKTLATMRASINALRDELDSLKAAQNYEAYNAKVSSYNQSVRAYNVLLAQTRTAIQQYNDIVDARNAIALEEEQLVQAISAQSLPSAQ
;
A
#
# COMPACT_ATOMS: atom_id res chain seq x y z
N ALA A 1 -24.96 -21.17 -4.58
CA ALA A 1 -24.28 -20.43 -3.49
C ALA A 1 -24.85 -20.65 -2.09
N LYS A 2 -26.04 -20.15 -1.69
CA LYS A 2 -26.48 -20.20 -0.27
C LYS A 2 -26.40 -21.60 0.36
N HIS A 3 -26.97 -22.61 -0.30
CA HIS A 3 -26.91 -23.99 0.20
C HIS A 3 -25.47 -24.52 0.28
N LEU A 4 -24.67 -24.26 -0.77
CA LEU A 4 -23.26 -24.63 -0.83
C LEU A 4 -22.42 -23.98 0.28
N PHE A 5 -22.70 -22.73 0.63
CA PHE A 5 -22.01 -22.06 1.74
C PHE A 5 -22.36 -22.74 3.07
N TYR A 6 -23.65 -22.88 3.38
CA TYR A 6 -24.09 -23.40 4.68
C TYR A 6 -23.87 -24.89 4.90
N VAL A 7 -23.72 -25.70 3.84
CA VAL A 7 -23.34 -27.13 4.01
C VAL A 7 -21.91 -27.28 4.52
N ASN A 8 -21.03 -26.32 4.20
CA ASN A 8 -19.66 -26.27 4.69
C ASN A 8 -19.54 -25.55 6.05
N LYS A 9 -20.64 -25.35 6.79
CA LYS A 9 -20.65 -24.85 8.18
C LYS A 9 -19.71 -23.65 8.41
N PRO A 10 -20.01 -22.49 7.82
CA PRO A 10 -19.12 -21.34 7.86
C PRO A 10 -19.05 -20.75 9.27
N GLU A 11 -17.85 -20.45 9.73
CA GLU A 11 -17.58 -19.85 11.05
C GLU A 11 -16.71 -18.60 10.92
N ILE A 12 -17.03 -17.55 11.69
CA ILE A 12 -16.20 -16.36 11.82
C ILE A 12 -15.49 -16.46 13.15
N ILE A 13 -14.17 -16.64 13.11
CA ILE A 13 -13.33 -16.89 14.28
C ILE A 13 -12.12 -15.96 14.25
N GLY A 14 -11.63 -15.59 15.42
CA GLY A 14 -10.44 -14.75 15.57
C GLY A 14 -9.43 -15.41 16.49
N GLY A 15 -8.23 -14.82 16.58
CA GLY A 15 -7.22 -15.29 17.53
C GLY A 15 -6.66 -16.67 17.20
N GLU A 16 -6.15 -17.35 18.22
CA GLU A 16 -5.56 -18.69 18.13
C GLU A 16 -6.52 -19.75 17.58
N ALA A 17 -7.83 -19.56 17.76
CA ALA A 17 -8.83 -20.46 17.21
C ALA A 17 -8.78 -20.50 15.68
N PHE A 18 -8.58 -19.34 15.02
CA PHE A 18 -8.41 -19.29 13.57
C PHE A 18 -7.15 -20.04 13.12
N THR A 19 -6.03 -19.89 13.83
CA THR A 19 -4.78 -20.59 13.48
C THR A 19 -4.90 -22.11 13.68
N ALA A 20 -5.74 -22.58 14.60
CA ALA A 20 -5.98 -24.01 14.79
C ALA A 20 -6.73 -24.63 13.60
N ASP A 21 -7.72 -23.91 13.06
CA ASP A 21 -8.52 -24.38 11.92
C ASP A 21 -7.90 -24.05 10.56
N CYS A 22 -7.05 -23.01 10.49
CA CYS A 22 -6.28 -22.58 9.31
C CYS A 22 -4.77 -22.50 9.63
N PRO A 23 -4.04 -23.63 9.75
CA PRO A 23 -2.67 -23.69 10.28
C PRO A 23 -1.59 -23.01 9.40
N THR A 24 -1.85 -22.83 8.11
CA THR A 24 -0.96 -22.14 7.18
C THR A 24 -1.08 -20.61 7.25
N GLY A 25 -1.94 -20.08 8.13
CA GLY A 25 -2.14 -18.63 8.32
C GLY A 25 -3.12 -17.99 7.36
N GLY A 26 -3.87 -18.78 6.57
CA GLY A 26 -4.80 -18.30 5.55
C GLY A 26 -4.16 -18.07 4.17
N GLU A 27 -5.02 -17.80 3.19
CA GLU A 27 -4.74 -17.50 1.78
C GLU A 27 -3.56 -16.51 1.56
N LYS A 28 -2.89 -16.57 0.39
CA LYS A 28 -1.82 -15.63 0.00
C LYS A 28 -2.33 -14.29 -0.56
N THR A 29 -3.65 -14.10 -0.58
CA THR A 29 -4.32 -12.93 -1.14
C THR A 29 -4.82 -11.98 -0.04
N ILE A 30 -5.62 -10.99 -0.43
CA ILE A 30 -6.32 -10.02 0.42
C ILE A 30 -7.52 -10.63 1.19
N VAL A 31 -7.62 -11.95 1.21
CA VAL A 31 -8.65 -12.77 1.84
C VAL A 31 -8.01 -13.49 3.03
N LEU A 32 -8.72 -13.60 4.16
CA LEU A 32 -8.28 -14.43 5.29
C LEU A 32 -9.34 -15.43 5.66
N GLY A 33 -9.24 -16.59 5.05
CA GLY A 33 -10.02 -17.74 5.36
C GLY A 33 -9.27 -19.01 5.01
N CYS A 34 -9.94 -20.12 5.26
CA CYS A 34 -9.61 -21.36 4.60
C CYS A 34 -10.86 -22.21 4.43
N TYR A 35 -10.94 -22.87 3.27
CA TYR A 35 -11.89 -23.92 3.00
C TYR A 35 -11.25 -25.29 3.28
N GLN A 36 -11.90 -26.08 4.14
CA GLN A 36 -11.53 -27.47 4.35
C GLN A 36 -12.46 -28.39 3.56
N SER A 37 -11.87 -29.09 2.60
CA SER A 37 -12.59 -30.01 1.72
C SER A 37 -13.41 -31.09 2.44
N LYS A 38 -14.43 -31.61 1.74
CA LYS A 38 -15.37 -32.64 2.21
C LYS A 38 -16.26 -32.18 3.37
N ASP A 39 -16.84 -30.99 3.25
CA ASP A 39 -17.77 -30.41 4.23
C ASP A 39 -17.18 -30.24 5.64
N ARG A 40 -15.85 -30.08 5.73
CA ARG A 40 -15.15 -29.95 7.01
C ARG A 40 -15.19 -28.54 7.57
N GLY A 41 -15.34 -27.52 6.74
CA GLY A 41 -15.54 -26.16 7.22
C GLY A 41 -15.20 -25.08 6.20
N ILE A 42 -15.79 -23.90 6.38
CA ILE A 42 -15.28 -22.63 5.87
C ILE A 42 -14.99 -21.76 7.09
N PHE A 43 -13.74 -21.41 7.30
CA PHE A 43 -13.32 -20.62 8.46
C PHE A 43 -12.88 -19.25 7.98
N LEU A 44 -13.46 -18.20 8.55
CA LEU A 44 -13.24 -16.81 8.16
C LEU A 44 -12.60 -16.07 9.32
N TYR A 45 -11.52 -15.35 9.07
CA TYR A 45 -10.90 -14.54 10.11
C TYR A 45 -11.79 -13.34 10.46
N LYS A 46 -11.95 -13.10 11.76
CA LYS A 46 -12.72 -11.96 12.27
C LYS A 46 -11.91 -10.67 12.11
N VAL A 47 -12.24 -9.89 11.08
CA VAL A 47 -11.70 -8.54 10.88
C VAL A 47 -12.64 -7.51 11.52
N GLU A 48 -12.11 -6.70 12.43
CA GLU A 48 -12.88 -5.67 13.17
C GLU A 48 -12.57 -4.24 12.74
N ASP A 49 -11.50 -4.01 11.97
CA ASP A 49 -11.14 -2.69 11.47
C ASP A 49 -12.14 -2.25 10.39
N GLN A 50 -12.88 -1.16 10.66
CA GLN A 50 -13.92 -0.64 9.77
C GLN A 50 -13.40 -0.18 8.41
N ARG A 51 -12.11 0.15 8.30
CA ARG A 51 -11.48 0.47 7.01
C ARG A 51 -11.47 -0.74 6.08
N LEU A 52 -11.54 -1.94 6.66
CA LEU A 52 -11.50 -3.23 5.99
C LEU A 52 -12.89 -3.89 5.91
N ASP A 53 -13.95 -3.10 6.09
CA ASP A 53 -15.32 -3.55 5.90
C ASP A 53 -15.48 -4.16 4.49
N GLY A 54 -15.96 -5.41 4.45
CA GLY A 54 -16.08 -6.16 3.20
C GLY A 54 -15.09 -7.32 3.07
N VAL A 55 -13.96 -7.32 3.79
CA VAL A 55 -12.97 -8.42 3.74
C VAL A 55 -13.61 -9.77 4.07
N VAL A 56 -14.41 -9.85 5.13
CA VAL A 56 -15.08 -11.10 5.55
C VAL A 56 -16.07 -11.58 4.48
N GLN A 57 -16.77 -10.67 3.80
CA GLN A 57 -17.75 -10.99 2.75
C GLN A 57 -17.06 -11.50 1.48
N VAL A 58 -15.95 -10.86 1.09
CA VAL A 58 -15.12 -11.31 -0.04
C VAL A 58 -14.51 -12.67 0.27
N THR A 59 -13.95 -12.83 1.47
CA THR A 59 -13.42 -14.10 1.98
C THR A 59 -14.47 -15.20 1.94
N ALA A 60 -15.66 -14.96 2.51
CA ALA A 60 -16.75 -15.93 2.49
C ALA A 60 -17.15 -16.37 1.09
N ALA A 61 -17.13 -15.44 0.12
CA ALA A 61 -17.39 -15.75 -1.27
C ALA A 61 -16.26 -16.57 -1.91
N HIS A 62 -15.00 -16.22 -1.63
CA HIS A 62 -13.79 -16.90 -2.08
C HIS A 62 -13.77 -18.35 -1.61
N GLU A 63 -13.91 -18.59 -0.31
CA GLU A 63 -13.93 -19.95 0.26
C GLU A 63 -15.12 -20.79 -0.24
N MET A 64 -16.25 -20.16 -0.51
CA MET A 64 -17.41 -20.83 -1.10
C MET A 64 -17.17 -21.23 -2.55
N LEU A 65 -16.37 -20.46 -3.30
CA LEU A 65 -15.99 -20.79 -4.66
C LEU A 65 -15.01 -21.97 -4.72
N HIS A 66 -14.09 -22.12 -3.76
CA HIS A 66 -13.30 -23.36 -3.63
C HIS A 66 -14.20 -24.58 -3.43
N ALA A 67 -15.20 -24.47 -2.55
CA ALA A 67 -16.19 -25.53 -2.37
C ALA A 67 -17.00 -25.81 -3.65
N ALA A 68 -17.25 -24.79 -4.48
CA ALA A 68 -17.93 -24.95 -5.76
C ALA A 68 -17.04 -25.67 -6.78
N TYR A 69 -15.78 -25.24 -6.86
CA TYR A 69 -14.78 -25.77 -7.76
C TYR A 69 -14.51 -27.25 -7.46
N ASP A 70 -14.40 -27.64 -6.18
CA ASP A 70 -14.30 -29.03 -5.71
C ASP A 70 -15.40 -29.95 -6.24
N ARG A 71 -16.59 -29.41 -6.50
CA ARG A 71 -17.78 -30.17 -6.90
C ARG A 71 -18.01 -30.23 -8.41
N LEU A 72 -17.16 -29.57 -9.20
CA LEU A 72 -17.23 -29.65 -10.65
C LEU A 72 -16.93 -31.08 -11.12
N SER A 73 -17.66 -31.54 -12.15
CA SER A 73 -17.28 -32.76 -12.87
C SER A 73 -15.97 -32.52 -13.63
N ASP A 74 -15.29 -33.58 -14.02
CA ASP A 74 -14.02 -33.48 -14.75
C ASP A 74 -14.17 -32.69 -16.05
N GLU A 75 -15.30 -32.84 -16.75
CA GLU A 75 -15.58 -32.11 -17.98
C GLU A 75 -15.81 -30.60 -17.73
N GLU A 76 -16.60 -30.25 -16.72
CA GLU A 76 -16.88 -28.84 -16.41
C GLU A 76 -15.63 -28.16 -15.82
N ARG A 77 -14.85 -28.87 -15.00
CA ARG A 77 -13.56 -28.40 -14.49
C ARG A 77 -12.62 -28.07 -15.64
N SER A 78 -12.37 -29.03 -16.54
CA SER A 78 -11.50 -28.82 -17.72
C SER A 78 -11.92 -27.62 -18.57
N ARG A 79 -13.24 -27.41 -18.71
CA ARG A 79 -13.79 -26.25 -19.41
C ARG A 79 -13.51 -24.96 -18.66
N VAL A 80 -13.75 -24.92 -17.36
CA VAL A 80 -13.53 -23.74 -16.50
C VAL A 80 -12.05 -23.37 -16.48
N ASP A 81 -11.15 -24.32 -16.28
CA ASP A 81 -9.70 -24.12 -16.25
C ASP A 81 -9.23 -23.47 -17.56
N SER A 82 -9.71 -23.99 -18.69
CA SER A 82 -9.42 -23.42 -20.01
C SER A 82 -9.85 -21.95 -20.13
N MET A 83 -11.00 -21.57 -19.56
CA MET A 83 -11.47 -20.18 -19.55
C MET A 83 -10.60 -19.30 -18.62
N LEU A 84 -10.25 -19.79 -17.43
CA LEU A 84 -9.42 -19.09 -16.45
C LEU A 84 -8.01 -18.84 -16.99
N GLU A 85 -7.34 -19.87 -17.50
CA GLU A 85 -6.02 -19.76 -18.09
C GLU A 85 -5.99 -18.80 -19.29
N SER A 86 -7.00 -18.89 -20.17
CA SER A 86 -7.13 -18.02 -21.33
C SER A 86 -7.23 -16.56 -20.89
N PHE A 87 -8.08 -16.28 -19.91
CA PHE A 87 -8.22 -14.94 -19.36
C PHE A 87 -6.93 -14.46 -18.68
N TYR A 88 -6.29 -15.30 -17.86
CA TYR A 88 -5.01 -14.97 -17.23
C TYR A 88 -3.94 -14.58 -18.25
N LYS A 89 -3.83 -15.33 -19.36
CA LYS A 89 -2.82 -15.12 -20.41
C LYS A 89 -3.11 -13.89 -21.29
N THR A 90 -4.38 -13.57 -21.55
CA THR A 90 -4.74 -12.65 -22.63
C THR A 90 -5.53 -11.41 -22.18
N GLY A 91 -6.24 -11.49 -21.05
CA GLY A 91 -7.21 -10.47 -20.63
C GLY A 91 -6.92 -9.85 -19.26
N LEU A 92 -6.19 -10.54 -18.37
CA LEU A 92 -5.89 -10.00 -17.05
C LEU A 92 -4.86 -8.86 -17.14
N SER A 93 -5.23 -7.68 -16.67
CA SER A 93 -4.37 -6.50 -16.61
C SER A 93 -3.97 -6.09 -15.20
N ASP A 94 -4.73 -6.49 -14.18
CA ASP A 94 -4.47 -6.16 -12.78
C ASP A 94 -3.17 -6.82 -12.31
N GLN A 95 -2.17 -5.99 -12.00
CA GLN A 95 -0.84 -6.46 -11.60
C GLN A 95 -0.86 -7.11 -10.22
N ARG A 96 -1.69 -6.62 -9.28
CA ARG A 96 -1.82 -7.23 -7.95
C ARG A 96 -2.32 -8.66 -8.07
N VAL A 97 -3.35 -8.88 -8.88
CA VAL A 97 -3.92 -10.22 -9.11
C VAL A 97 -2.88 -11.13 -9.77
N LYS A 98 -2.09 -10.62 -10.73
CA LYS A 98 -0.97 -11.38 -11.33
C LYS A 98 0.08 -11.78 -10.30
N ASP A 99 0.49 -10.84 -9.44
CA ASP A 99 1.50 -11.09 -8.41
C ASP A 99 0.99 -12.10 -7.38
N THR A 100 -0.30 -12.02 -7.03
CA THR A 100 -0.98 -12.99 -6.16
C THR A 100 -0.96 -14.38 -6.76
N ILE A 101 -1.37 -14.54 -8.03
CA ILE A 101 -1.33 -15.83 -8.73
C ILE A 101 0.09 -16.37 -8.86
N ALA A 102 1.08 -15.51 -9.09
CA ALA A 102 2.49 -15.91 -9.12
C ALA A 102 2.96 -16.47 -7.76
N ALA A 103 2.55 -15.85 -6.64
CA ALA A 103 2.86 -16.35 -5.31
C ALA A 103 2.23 -17.73 -5.02
N TYR A 104 1.00 -17.96 -5.48
CA TYR A 104 0.39 -19.31 -5.41
C TYR A 104 1.11 -20.31 -6.28
N LYS A 105 1.55 -19.92 -7.48
CA LYS A 105 2.31 -20.81 -8.36
C LYS A 105 3.60 -21.34 -7.70
N ASP A 106 4.25 -20.51 -6.89
CA ASP A 106 5.49 -20.88 -6.19
C ASP A 106 5.24 -21.77 -4.96
N SER A 107 4.08 -21.62 -4.30
CA SER A 107 3.76 -22.33 -3.06
C SER A 107 2.87 -23.57 -3.25
N GLU A 108 1.88 -23.49 -4.14
CA GLU A 108 0.80 -24.46 -4.34
C GLU A 108 0.48 -24.66 -5.84
N PRO A 109 1.45 -25.13 -6.65
CA PRO A 109 1.31 -25.18 -8.11
C PRO A 109 0.18 -26.08 -8.63
N SER A 110 -0.34 -27.03 -7.82
CA SER A 110 -1.45 -27.90 -8.21
C SER A 110 -2.82 -27.27 -8.03
N GLU A 111 -2.93 -26.19 -7.25
CA GLU A 111 -4.20 -25.55 -6.90
C GLU A 111 -4.44 -24.25 -7.68
N ILE A 112 -3.54 -23.88 -8.61
CA ILE A 112 -3.56 -22.57 -9.24
C ILE A 112 -4.87 -22.24 -9.98
N ASP A 113 -5.49 -23.21 -10.64
CA ASP A 113 -6.78 -23.00 -11.32
C ASP A 113 -7.93 -22.83 -10.33
N ASN A 114 -7.86 -23.52 -9.18
CA ASN A 114 -8.79 -23.35 -8.07
C ASN A 114 -8.67 -21.93 -7.47
N GLU A 115 -7.44 -21.44 -7.31
CA GLU A 115 -7.19 -20.07 -6.85
C GLU A 115 -7.64 -19.03 -7.86
N MET A 116 -7.29 -19.20 -9.14
CA MET A 116 -7.76 -18.31 -10.20
C MET A 116 -9.29 -18.26 -10.27
N HIS A 117 -9.97 -19.39 -10.02
CA HIS A 117 -11.43 -19.43 -9.94
C HIS A 117 -11.96 -18.52 -8.83
N SER A 118 -11.50 -18.72 -7.60
CA SER A 118 -11.98 -17.94 -6.46
C SER A 118 -11.61 -16.46 -6.57
N ILE A 119 -10.37 -16.14 -6.96
CA ILE A 119 -9.85 -14.76 -7.12
C ILE A 119 -10.59 -14.02 -8.25
N PHE A 120 -10.72 -14.62 -9.44
CA PHE A 120 -11.40 -13.94 -10.55
C PHE A 120 -12.88 -13.73 -10.26
N GLY A 121 -13.53 -14.67 -9.57
CA GLY A 121 -14.92 -14.56 -9.16
C GLY A 121 -15.18 -13.40 -8.21
N THR A 122 -14.23 -13.09 -7.32
CA THR A 122 -14.45 -12.18 -6.19
C THR A 122 -13.72 -10.84 -6.30
N GLU A 123 -12.61 -10.76 -7.02
CA GLU A 123 -11.74 -9.57 -7.01
C GLU A 123 -11.62 -8.87 -8.37
N VAL A 124 -11.84 -9.57 -9.49
CA VAL A 124 -11.64 -9.00 -10.83
C VAL A 124 -12.93 -8.36 -11.35
N ALA A 125 -12.91 -7.04 -11.58
CA ALA A 125 -14.09 -6.29 -12.04
C ALA A 125 -14.58 -6.67 -13.43
N ASN A 126 -13.68 -6.87 -14.39
CA ASN A 126 -14.04 -7.11 -15.78
C ASN A 126 -13.61 -8.52 -16.19
N LEU A 127 -14.58 -9.42 -16.36
CA LEU A 127 -14.34 -10.75 -16.89
C LEU A 127 -14.88 -10.88 -18.33
N PRO A 128 -14.30 -11.80 -19.14
CA PRO A 128 -14.91 -12.22 -20.39
C PRO A 128 -16.34 -12.71 -20.17
N LYS A 129 -17.20 -12.51 -21.18
CA LYS A 129 -18.63 -12.85 -21.12
C LYS A 129 -18.90 -14.29 -20.65
N GLU A 130 -18.05 -15.23 -21.06
CA GLU A 130 -18.19 -16.65 -20.70
C GLU A 130 -17.96 -16.88 -19.20
N LEU A 131 -16.93 -16.26 -18.61
CA LEU A 131 -16.66 -16.31 -17.17
C LEU A 131 -17.74 -15.57 -16.38
N GLU A 132 -18.20 -14.40 -16.83
CA GLU A 132 -19.34 -13.73 -16.17
C GLU A 132 -20.59 -14.61 -16.16
N THR A 133 -20.89 -15.24 -17.30
CA THR A 133 -22.04 -16.16 -17.42
C THR A 133 -21.89 -17.33 -16.46
N TYR A 134 -20.70 -17.92 -16.38
CA TYR A 134 -20.38 -19.01 -15.46
C TYR A 134 -20.62 -18.61 -13.99
N TYR A 135 -20.16 -17.43 -13.57
CA TYR A 135 -20.31 -16.95 -12.18
C TYR A 135 -21.74 -16.59 -11.77
N THR A 136 -22.69 -16.45 -12.71
CA THR A 136 -24.12 -16.23 -12.37
C THR A 136 -24.73 -17.37 -11.54
N GLN A 137 -24.13 -18.56 -11.57
CA GLN A 137 -24.51 -19.71 -10.75
C GLN A 137 -24.30 -19.46 -9.24
N TYR A 138 -23.35 -18.59 -8.92
CA TYR A 138 -22.92 -18.34 -7.54
C TYR A 138 -23.33 -16.94 -7.06
N PHE A 139 -23.36 -15.95 -7.95
CA PHE A 139 -23.62 -14.56 -7.58
C PHE A 139 -24.90 -14.03 -8.21
N LYS A 140 -25.75 -13.41 -7.37
CA LYS A 140 -26.84 -12.56 -7.87
C LYS A 140 -26.32 -11.22 -8.40
N ASN A 141 -25.30 -10.68 -7.73
CA ASN A 141 -24.60 -9.46 -8.12
C ASN A 141 -23.11 -9.62 -7.75
N ARG A 142 -22.31 -10.11 -8.70
CA ARG A 142 -20.87 -10.33 -8.51
C ARG A 142 -20.14 -9.01 -8.26
N GLN A 143 -20.57 -7.94 -8.94
CA GLN A 143 -19.96 -6.61 -8.83
C GLN A 143 -20.07 -6.02 -7.42
N ALA A 144 -21.07 -6.41 -6.61
CA ALA A 144 -21.11 -6.00 -5.21
C ALA A 144 -19.97 -6.61 -4.38
N VAL A 145 -19.58 -7.87 -4.68
CA VAL A 145 -18.44 -8.53 -4.01
C VAL A 145 -17.13 -7.91 -4.46
N VAL A 146 -16.98 -7.68 -5.77
CA VAL A 146 -15.82 -6.97 -6.31
C VAL A 146 -15.69 -5.56 -5.74
N GLN A 147 -16.81 -4.86 -5.53
CA GLN A 147 -16.77 -3.52 -4.94
C GLN A 147 -16.20 -3.55 -3.53
N PHE A 148 -16.59 -4.51 -2.70
CA PHE A 148 -15.96 -4.70 -1.39
C PHE A 148 -14.45 -4.91 -1.51
N ALA A 149 -14.01 -5.78 -2.42
CA ALA A 149 -12.59 -6.01 -2.67
C ALA A 149 -11.86 -4.73 -3.08
N THR A 150 -12.47 -3.95 -3.96
CA THR A 150 -11.94 -2.67 -4.44
C THR A 150 -11.83 -1.65 -3.31
N ASP A 151 -12.85 -1.55 -2.47
CA ASP A 151 -12.95 -0.54 -1.41
C ASP A 151 -11.85 -0.73 -0.35
N TYR A 152 -11.74 -1.92 0.24
CA TYR A 152 -10.69 -2.13 1.25
C TYR A 152 -9.29 -2.20 0.62
N GLN A 153 -9.15 -2.63 -0.64
CA GLN A 153 -7.85 -2.60 -1.33
C GLN A 153 -7.38 -1.15 -1.51
N ALA A 154 -8.31 -0.20 -1.74
CA ALA A 154 -7.99 1.21 -1.87
C ALA A 154 -7.39 1.80 -0.58
N GLU A 155 -7.68 1.23 0.60
CA GLU A 155 -7.05 1.65 1.86
C GLU A 155 -5.54 1.38 1.88
N PHE A 156 -5.10 0.27 1.27
CA PHE A 156 -3.67 -0.05 1.11
C PHE A 156 -3.04 0.78 -0.02
N THR A 157 -3.67 0.79 -1.20
CA THR A 157 -3.11 1.49 -2.36
C THR A 157 -3.02 3.01 -2.14
N SER A 158 -3.98 3.62 -1.45
CA SER A 158 -3.93 5.05 -1.14
C SER A 158 -2.74 5.42 -0.25
N ARG A 159 -2.42 4.59 0.75
CA ARG A 159 -1.29 4.79 1.66
C ARG A 159 0.04 4.59 0.97
N GLN A 160 0.18 3.55 0.14
CA GLN A 160 1.37 3.33 -0.69
C GLN A 160 1.63 4.55 -1.60
N ASN A 161 0.60 5.04 -2.29
CA ASN A 161 0.70 6.23 -3.14
C ASN A 161 1.09 7.50 -2.36
N GLN A 162 0.60 7.64 -1.12
CA GLN A 162 0.97 8.75 -0.25
C GLN A 162 2.42 8.65 0.21
N VAL A 163 2.91 7.45 0.56
CA VAL A 163 4.32 7.23 0.90
C VAL A 163 5.23 7.57 -0.28
N GLU A 164 4.90 7.12 -1.49
CA GLU A 164 5.65 7.47 -2.71
C GLU A 164 5.68 8.98 -2.96
N THR A 165 4.54 9.65 -2.73
CA THR A 165 4.43 11.11 -2.84
C THR A 165 5.34 11.81 -1.83
N TYR A 166 5.32 11.37 -0.57
CA TYR A 166 6.19 11.92 0.48
C TYR A 166 7.66 11.67 0.18
N ASP A 167 8.04 10.48 -0.30
CA ASP A 167 9.42 10.18 -0.68
C ASP A 167 9.93 11.08 -1.80
N ALA A 168 9.10 11.36 -2.80
CA ALA A 168 9.42 12.31 -3.85
C ALA A 168 9.60 13.75 -3.29
N GLN A 169 8.72 14.19 -2.39
CA GLN A 169 8.80 15.51 -1.76
C GLN A 169 10.03 15.67 -0.86
N LEU A 170 10.31 14.66 -0.01
CA LEU A 170 11.49 14.63 0.86
C LEU A 170 12.78 14.70 0.04
N LYS A 171 12.86 13.94 -1.05
CA LYS A 171 14.00 13.99 -1.97
C LYS A 171 14.21 15.39 -2.56
N ALA A 172 13.14 16.04 -3.02
CA ALA A 172 13.22 17.39 -3.59
C ALA A 172 13.62 18.44 -2.55
N LEU A 173 13.03 18.39 -1.35
CA LEU A 173 13.36 19.28 -0.24
C LEU A 173 14.80 19.11 0.21
N LYS A 174 15.29 17.87 0.31
CA LYS A 174 16.69 17.60 0.66
C LYS A 174 17.65 18.23 -0.33
N GLN A 175 17.38 18.12 -1.63
CA GLN A 175 18.19 18.75 -2.67
C GLN A 175 18.20 20.29 -2.54
N THR A 176 17.06 20.89 -2.22
CA THR A 176 16.94 22.34 -2.00
C THR A 176 17.71 22.79 -0.76
N ILE A 177 17.58 22.07 0.35
CA ILE A 177 18.29 22.35 1.60
C ILE A 177 19.80 22.31 1.35
N ASP A 178 20.30 21.24 0.72
CA ASP A 178 21.73 21.07 0.43
C ASP A 178 22.29 22.19 -0.47
N ALA A 179 21.54 22.56 -1.50
CA ALA A 179 21.90 23.66 -2.39
C ALA A 179 21.94 25.01 -1.65
N ASN A 180 20.94 25.27 -0.80
CA ASN A 180 20.89 26.49 -0.02
C ASN A 180 22.00 26.54 1.02
N GLU A 181 22.31 25.45 1.71
CA GLU A 181 23.41 25.39 2.69
C GLU A 181 24.76 25.69 2.05
N LYS A 182 25.04 25.13 0.87
CA LYS A 182 26.25 25.44 0.09
C LYS A 182 26.31 26.93 -0.29
N THR A 183 25.18 27.49 -0.68
CA THR A 183 25.08 28.91 -1.06
C THR A 183 25.26 29.82 0.15
N LEU A 184 24.63 29.49 1.29
CA LEU A 184 24.80 30.19 2.56
C LEU A 184 26.24 30.17 3.04
N ALA A 185 26.96 29.04 2.89
CA ALA A 185 28.37 28.94 3.23
C ALA A 185 29.23 29.92 2.39
N THR A 186 28.99 29.96 1.08
CA THR A 186 29.65 30.90 0.16
C THR A 186 29.34 32.35 0.53
N MET A 187 28.06 32.68 0.74
CA MET A 187 27.63 34.03 1.12
C MET A 187 28.24 34.48 2.45
N ARG A 188 28.32 33.57 3.44
CA ARG A 188 28.94 33.85 4.73
C ARG A 188 30.42 34.18 4.58
N ALA A 189 31.16 33.45 3.74
CA ALA A 189 32.56 33.76 3.46
C ALA A 189 32.71 35.16 2.81
N SER A 190 31.88 35.49 1.82
CA SER A 190 31.88 36.82 1.19
C SER A 190 31.54 37.95 2.15
N ILE A 191 30.55 37.75 3.03
CA ILE A 191 30.17 38.73 4.06
C ILE A 191 31.32 38.96 5.05
N ASN A 192 32.03 37.90 5.45
CA ASN A 192 33.19 38.02 6.33
C ASN A 192 34.32 38.79 5.64
N ALA A 193 34.63 38.50 4.39
CA ALA A 193 35.65 39.24 3.63
C ALA A 193 35.30 40.75 3.50
N LEU A 194 34.04 41.07 3.20
CA LEU A 194 33.58 42.47 3.15
C LEU A 194 33.65 43.15 4.52
N ARG A 195 33.37 42.42 5.60
CA ARG A 195 33.51 42.94 6.96
C ARG A 195 34.97 43.26 7.28
N ASP A 196 35.89 42.35 6.98
CA ASP A 196 37.33 42.53 7.24
C ASP A 196 37.89 43.73 6.44
N GLU A 197 37.41 43.92 5.21
CA GLU A 197 37.75 45.08 4.38
C GLU A 197 37.22 46.39 5.01
N LEU A 198 35.95 46.41 5.46
CA LEU A 198 35.36 47.56 6.14
C LEU A 198 36.12 47.89 7.44
N ASP A 199 36.48 46.89 8.24
CA ASP A 199 37.24 47.07 9.48
C ASP A 199 38.64 47.64 9.18
N SER A 200 39.29 47.18 8.11
CA SER A 200 40.59 47.71 7.65
C SER A 200 40.50 49.16 7.18
N LEU A 201 39.49 49.51 6.38
CA LEU A 201 39.26 50.89 5.90
C LEU A 201 38.97 51.85 7.06
N LYS A 202 38.20 51.39 8.05
CA LYS A 202 37.90 52.14 9.26
C LYS A 202 39.15 52.39 10.10
N ALA A 203 40.00 51.38 10.28
CA ALA A 203 41.26 51.49 11.00
C ALA A 203 42.24 52.46 10.31
N ALA A 204 42.25 52.48 8.98
CA ALA A 204 43.04 53.41 8.17
C ALA A 204 42.43 54.82 8.05
N GLN A 205 41.30 55.10 8.72
CA GLN A 205 40.54 56.36 8.63
C GLN A 205 40.11 56.74 7.21
N ASN A 206 40.01 55.77 6.29
CA ASN A 206 39.54 55.99 4.93
C ASN A 206 38.01 55.89 4.85
N TYR A 207 37.33 56.91 5.38
CA TYR A 207 35.88 56.92 5.53
C TYR A 207 35.11 57.00 4.21
N GLU A 208 35.69 57.60 3.17
CA GLU A 208 35.07 57.68 1.85
C GLU A 208 34.92 56.28 1.25
N ALA A 209 36.00 55.51 1.19
CA ALA A 209 35.99 54.14 0.69
C ALA A 209 35.17 53.20 1.59
N TYR A 210 35.20 53.42 2.91
CA TYR A 210 34.34 52.71 3.86
C TYR A 210 32.86 52.91 3.51
N ASN A 211 32.40 54.16 3.44
CA ASN A 211 31.01 54.51 3.18
C ASN A 211 30.53 53.98 1.82
N ALA A 212 31.40 53.94 0.80
CA ALA A 212 31.10 53.38 -0.51
C ALA A 212 30.76 51.88 -0.47
N LYS A 213 31.29 51.12 0.51
CA LYS A 213 31.11 49.66 0.63
C LYS A 213 29.98 49.24 1.57
N VAL A 214 29.54 50.13 2.47
CA VAL A 214 28.46 49.83 3.45
C VAL A 214 27.18 49.32 2.77
N SER A 215 26.79 49.91 1.63
CA SER A 215 25.59 49.49 0.91
C SER A 215 25.68 48.04 0.39
N SER A 216 26.83 47.66 -0.17
CA SER A 216 27.09 46.31 -0.68
C SER A 216 27.14 45.27 0.44
N TYR A 217 27.77 45.60 1.57
CA TYR A 217 27.76 44.76 2.76
C TYR A 217 26.33 44.52 3.25
N ASN A 218 25.54 45.58 3.41
CA ASN A 218 24.15 45.49 3.87
C ASN A 218 23.28 44.68 2.89
N GLN A 219 23.51 44.80 1.58
CA GLN A 219 22.81 44.00 0.57
C GLN A 219 23.15 42.50 0.69
N SER A 220 24.42 42.17 0.89
CA SER A 220 24.88 40.78 1.08
C SER A 220 24.26 40.15 2.32
N VAL A 221 24.23 40.88 3.44
CA VAL A 221 23.58 40.42 4.68
C VAL A 221 22.07 40.21 4.49
N ARG A 222 21.38 41.13 3.79
CA ARG A 222 19.95 40.96 3.49
C ARG A 222 19.68 39.71 2.64
N ALA A 223 20.45 39.51 1.57
CA ALA A 223 20.31 38.34 0.71
C ALA A 223 20.56 37.04 1.48
N TYR A 224 21.59 37.03 2.36
CA TYR A 224 21.87 35.89 3.23
C TYR A 224 20.71 35.57 4.16
N ASN A 225 20.13 36.58 4.81
CA ASN A 225 19.01 36.40 5.72
C ASN A 225 17.75 35.89 5.01
N VAL A 226 17.49 36.35 3.77
CA VAL A 226 16.39 35.84 2.95
C VAL A 226 16.57 34.35 2.65
N LEU A 227 17.75 33.96 2.16
CA LEU A 227 18.03 32.56 1.86
C LEU A 227 17.98 31.68 3.13
N LEU A 228 18.50 32.18 4.25
CA LEU A 228 18.44 31.48 5.53
C LEU A 228 17.00 31.24 5.99
N ALA A 229 16.11 32.23 5.81
CA ALA A 229 14.70 32.06 6.12
C ALA A 229 14.05 31.00 5.22
N GLN A 230 14.33 31.02 3.91
CA GLN A 230 13.85 30.01 2.96
C GLN A 230 14.33 28.60 3.31
N THR A 231 15.60 28.45 3.68
CA THR A 231 16.16 27.15 4.13
C THR A 231 15.47 26.64 5.38
N ARG A 232 15.20 27.52 6.35
CA ARG A 232 14.47 27.14 7.57
C ARG A 232 13.05 26.66 7.26
N THR A 233 12.36 27.33 6.35
CA THR A 233 11.04 26.88 5.88
C THR A 233 11.12 25.50 5.21
N ALA A 234 12.12 25.28 4.34
CA ALA A 234 12.30 23.99 3.68
C ALA A 234 12.62 22.87 4.68
N ILE A 235 13.44 23.13 5.71
CA ILE A 235 13.72 22.18 6.80
C ILE A 235 12.45 21.87 7.58
N GLN A 236 11.63 22.88 7.91
CA GLN A 236 10.37 22.65 8.61
C GLN A 236 9.43 21.76 7.78
N GLN A 237 9.24 22.08 6.49
CA GLN A 237 8.44 21.27 5.58
C GLN A 237 8.96 19.83 5.46
N TYR A 238 10.28 19.66 5.41
CA TYR A 238 10.89 18.34 5.38
C TYR A 238 10.52 17.54 6.63
N ASN A 239 10.66 18.14 7.81
CA ASN A 239 10.33 17.48 9.08
C ASN A 239 8.83 17.16 9.18
N ASP A 240 7.96 18.08 8.78
CA ASP A 240 6.50 17.86 8.77
C ASP A 240 6.11 16.67 7.88
N ILE A 241 6.78 16.51 6.73
CA ILE A 241 6.54 15.38 5.82
C ILE A 241 7.12 14.08 6.38
N VAL A 242 8.26 14.12 7.08
CA VAL A 242 8.79 12.93 7.78
C VAL A 242 7.78 12.44 8.82
N ASP A 243 7.21 13.34 9.62
CA ASP A 243 6.20 12.99 10.62
C ASP A 243 4.94 12.41 9.98
N ALA A 244 4.43 13.04 8.90
CA ALA A 244 3.28 12.53 8.16
C ALA A 244 3.54 11.15 7.53
N ARG A 245 4.72 10.94 6.95
CA ARG A 245 5.12 9.66 6.38
C ARG A 245 5.21 8.55 7.43
N ASN A 246 5.76 8.86 8.61
CA ASN A 246 5.83 7.90 9.71
C ASN A 246 4.45 7.54 10.25
N ALA A 247 3.50 8.49 10.27
CA ALA A 247 2.12 8.21 10.63
C ALA A 247 1.46 7.23 9.64
N ILE A 248 1.67 7.41 8.33
CA ILE A 248 1.14 6.47 7.32
C ILE A 248 1.74 5.08 7.49
N ALA A 249 3.04 4.97 7.74
CA ALA A 249 3.69 3.67 7.97
C ALA A 249 3.06 2.92 9.15
N LEU A 250 2.71 3.64 10.23
CA LEU A 250 1.98 3.05 11.36
C LEU A 250 0.56 2.62 10.97
N GLU A 251 -0.14 3.41 10.16
CA GLU A 251 -1.47 3.02 9.67
C GLU A 251 -1.42 1.79 8.76
N GLU A 252 -0.43 1.67 7.89
CA GLU A 252 -0.21 0.47 7.06
C GLU A 252 0.06 -0.75 7.94
N GLU A 253 0.91 -0.61 8.96
CA GLU A 253 1.17 -1.67 9.92
C GLU A 253 -0.11 -2.12 10.64
N GLN A 254 -0.95 -1.18 11.08
CA GLN A 254 -2.23 -1.48 11.71
C GLN A 254 -3.18 -2.22 10.76
N LEU A 255 -3.26 -1.80 9.50
CA LEU A 255 -4.10 -2.48 8.50
C LEU A 255 -3.62 -3.90 8.26
N VAL A 256 -2.31 -4.11 8.08
CA VAL A 256 -1.71 -5.44 7.91
C VAL A 256 -1.96 -6.31 9.15
N GLN A 257 -1.82 -5.76 10.36
CA GLN A 257 -2.10 -6.48 11.60
C GLN A 257 -3.57 -6.90 11.71
N ALA A 258 -4.51 -6.05 11.26
CA ALA A 258 -5.94 -6.33 11.26
C ALA A 258 -6.33 -7.51 10.34
N ILE A 259 -5.49 -7.83 9.36
CA ILE A 259 -5.64 -8.96 8.43
C ILE A 259 -4.49 -9.96 8.56
N SER A 260 -3.91 -10.12 9.75
CA SER A 260 -2.87 -11.13 9.98
C SER A 260 -3.25 -12.04 11.13
N ALA A 261 -3.16 -13.35 10.91
CA ALA A 261 -3.24 -14.34 11.98
C ALA A 261 -1.96 -14.40 12.84
N GLN A 262 -0.85 -13.81 12.37
CA GLN A 262 0.46 -13.83 13.03
C GLN A 262 0.73 -12.60 13.92
N SER A 263 -0.11 -11.57 13.86
CA SER A 263 -0.03 -10.36 14.69
C SER A 263 -0.57 -10.56 16.11
N LEU A 264 -1.03 -11.78 16.44
CA LEU A 264 -1.50 -12.13 17.77
C LEU A 264 -0.30 -12.25 18.72
N PRO A 265 -0.34 -11.62 19.91
CA PRO A 265 0.63 -11.93 20.95
C PRO A 265 0.57 -13.43 21.22
N SER A 266 1.72 -14.10 21.24
CA SER A 266 1.81 -15.42 21.84
C SER A 266 1.29 -15.31 23.27
N ALA A 267 0.19 -16.00 23.57
CA ALA A 267 -0.31 -16.06 24.92
C ALA A 267 0.80 -16.61 25.83
N GLN A 268 1.14 -15.85 26.88
CA GLN A 268 1.95 -16.32 28.00
C GLN A 268 1.16 -17.28 28.88
#